data_AF-A6UNN8-F1
#
_entry.id   AF-A6UNN8-F1
#
_cell.length_a   1.000
_cell.length_b   1.000
_cell.length_c   1.000
_cell.angle_alpha   90.00
_cell.angle_beta   90.00
_cell.angle_gamma   90.00
#
_symmetry.space_group_name_H-M   'P 1'
#
loop_
_entity.id
_entity.type
_entity.pdbx_description
1 polymer ?
#
loop_
_entity_poly.entity_id
_entity_poly.type
_entity_poly.pdbx_seq_one_letter_code
_entity_poly.pdbx_strand_id
1 'polypeptide(L)'
;MKNKFIKSFLIISFISLIFACIFAYENPASGYESSIYSSTPILVWLFLCLAASIGYLVSLYSLKNKKHIGIFFGIFSLILCRVIFLTVPPIRGYVSWVGDHMAHIGNIKDIISFGTFGTLDYPIVHIILSAVSLICNLDVTPLSMYSTPFFTLLFVLSIYMLTKITLGNKYAYISLIAVVLFLPSRYNIYLMPNGWALFTLPIFFYAIFKYLDSKNHSWTLISILFLIIYPFFHPQVALYVILTLWLILSLKIFEKIIQIREVNNKIFLNSKGILINISIISLIFSAWLLKSKRFYPNFRILFKSFSGKATSSASIDSKLEKFSKVGMEGFSIITYIIKAMGSELIFVLMSFCSLLSFIKYYKNYSNKCGILTIFTITFLAFFLYVAVNLNIIPGLKSIGADRFIAYVSIFTPILSSIFIFSILKINKPIKNLGILIISIILISSSILGGLNMYPSNYTVLPSPQATLMNFYGYSWLFNNNHDEIEILSIMSVPSRVKDAILGISKVKNTPSRISLPDHFNYYEGVSLRDSVRKDSYVFISEIDRVTYTGIWENVGRFNNMDFEKTYSDKTINLIYSSKEDNIWLVQN
;
A
#
# COMPACT_ATOMS: atom_id res chain seq x y z
N MET A 1 17.69 -8.67 32.87
CA MET A 1 16.33 -8.30 33.34
C MET A 1 15.64 -9.48 34.02
N LYS A 2 15.39 -9.37 35.32
CA LYS A 2 14.44 -10.22 36.07
C LYS A 2 13.03 -10.09 35.45
N ASN A 3 12.16 -11.09 35.61
CA ASN A 3 10.80 -11.06 35.04
C ASN A 3 9.98 -9.83 35.49
N LYS A 4 10.26 -9.28 36.68
CA LYS A 4 9.69 -8.02 37.17
C LYS A 4 9.88 -6.86 36.19
N PHE A 5 11.09 -6.67 35.65
CA PHE A 5 11.36 -5.59 34.69
C PHE A 5 10.60 -5.76 33.37
N ILE A 6 10.50 -7.00 32.85
CA ILE A 6 9.71 -7.26 31.63
C ILE A 6 8.26 -6.84 31.83
N LYS A 7 7.67 -7.23 32.98
CA LYS A 7 6.30 -6.83 33.32
C LYS A 7 6.15 -5.31 33.41
N SER A 8 7.07 -4.61 34.11
CA SER A 8 7.03 -3.15 34.22
C SER A 8 7.11 -2.44 32.86
N PHE A 9 8.03 -2.85 31.99
CA PHE A 9 8.12 -2.31 30.63
C PHE A 9 6.85 -2.55 29.83
N LEU A 10 6.28 -3.75 29.88
CA LEU A 10 5.02 -4.06 29.18
C LEU A 10 3.86 -3.21 29.71
N ILE A 11 3.76 -2.98 31.03
CA ILE A 11 2.74 -2.09 31.60
C ILE A 11 2.88 -0.67 31.03
N ILE A 12 4.11 -0.12 31.00
CA ILE A 12 4.37 1.21 30.42
C ILE A 12 3.96 1.24 28.94
N SER A 13 4.28 0.17 28.21
CA SER A 13 3.93 0.02 26.79
C SER A 13 2.41 0.07 26.57
N PHE A 14 1.63 -0.71 27.31
CA PHE A 14 0.16 -0.72 27.17
C PHE A 14 -0.48 0.59 27.65
N ILE A 15 0.02 1.20 28.73
CA ILE A 15 -0.43 2.52 29.19
C ILE A 15 -0.17 3.58 28.10
N SER A 16 1.00 3.54 27.44
CA SER A 16 1.32 4.44 26.34
C SER A 16 0.33 4.28 25.18
N LEU A 17 0.00 3.05 24.80
CA LEU A 17 -0.98 2.78 23.74
C LEU A 17 -2.38 3.32 24.09
N ILE A 18 -2.81 3.20 25.35
CA ILE A 18 -4.08 3.77 25.83
C ILE A 18 -4.06 5.29 25.70
N PHE A 19 -3.00 5.95 26.18
CA PHE A 19 -2.88 7.40 26.05
C PHE A 19 -2.83 7.86 24.59
N ALA A 20 -2.14 7.14 23.70
CA ALA A 20 -2.15 7.45 22.28
C ALA A 20 -3.56 7.48 21.68
N CYS A 21 -4.42 6.51 22.06
CA CYS A 21 -5.82 6.49 21.65
C CYS A 21 -6.63 7.65 22.23
N ILE A 22 -6.49 7.93 23.53
CA ILE A 22 -7.22 9.03 24.20
C ILE A 22 -6.84 10.37 23.56
N PHE A 23 -5.55 10.67 23.42
CA PHE A 23 -5.11 11.94 22.82
C PHE A 23 -5.55 12.08 21.36
N ALA A 24 -5.58 10.99 20.58
CA ALA A 24 -6.11 11.03 19.23
C ALA A 24 -7.64 11.30 19.24
N TYR A 25 -8.39 10.60 20.09
CA TYR A 25 -9.85 10.72 20.15
C TYR A 25 -10.32 12.12 20.63
N GLU A 26 -9.68 12.68 21.64
CA GLU A 26 -10.00 14.00 22.21
C GLU A 26 -9.61 15.17 21.29
N ASN A 27 -8.93 14.90 20.17
CA ASN A 27 -8.52 15.92 19.18
C ASN A 27 -9.02 15.55 17.78
N PRO A 28 -10.36 15.53 17.55
CA PRO A 28 -10.94 15.18 16.27
C PRO A 28 -10.58 16.22 15.20
N ALA A 29 -10.58 15.80 13.93
CA ALA A 29 -10.37 16.70 12.81
C ALA A 29 -11.57 17.65 12.66
N SER A 30 -11.33 18.95 12.70
CA SER A 30 -12.35 19.99 12.48
C SER A 30 -12.59 20.29 11.00
N GLY A 31 -11.72 19.79 10.12
CA GLY A 31 -11.77 19.98 8.68
C GLY A 31 -10.63 19.28 7.94
N TYR A 32 -10.30 19.75 6.74
CA TYR A 32 -9.21 19.22 5.93
C TYR A 32 -7.85 19.54 6.57
N GLU A 33 -7.02 18.51 6.71
CA GLU A 33 -5.69 18.59 7.28
C GLU A 33 -4.66 18.23 6.22
N SER A 34 -3.78 19.19 5.89
CA SER A 34 -2.69 18.97 4.92
C SER A 34 -1.71 17.87 5.33
N SER A 35 -1.62 17.59 6.64
CA SER A 35 -0.79 16.54 7.21
C SER A 35 -1.37 16.05 8.53
N ILE A 36 -1.65 14.75 8.60
CA ILE A 36 -2.08 14.11 9.85
C ILE A 36 -1.01 14.21 10.95
N TYR A 37 0.28 14.25 10.59
CA TYR A 37 1.37 14.26 11.56
C TYR A 37 1.46 15.58 12.32
N SER A 38 1.22 16.71 11.65
CA SER A 38 1.23 18.04 12.26
C SER A 38 -0.09 18.39 12.94
N SER A 39 -1.19 17.84 12.44
CA SER A 39 -2.54 18.14 12.96
C SER A 39 -2.94 17.24 14.14
N THR A 40 -2.24 16.12 14.33
CA THR A 40 -2.41 15.24 15.50
C THR A 40 -1.45 15.67 16.62
N PRO A 41 -1.89 15.73 17.89
CA PRO A 41 -1.00 16.06 19.01
C PRO A 41 0.26 15.20 19.05
N ILE A 42 1.43 15.83 19.24
CA ILE A 42 2.73 15.14 19.22
C ILE A 42 2.82 13.99 20.24
N LEU A 43 2.07 14.08 21.33
CA LEU A 43 1.98 13.05 22.36
C LEU A 43 1.51 11.70 21.80
N VAL A 44 0.60 11.68 20.82
CA VAL A 44 0.13 10.44 20.16
C VAL A 44 1.32 9.70 19.55
N TRP A 45 2.14 10.41 18.78
CA TRP A 45 3.31 9.83 18.11
C TRP A 45 4.40 9.42 19.12
N LEU A 46 4.63 10.22 20.16
CA LEU A 46 5.60 9.90 21.21
C LEU A 46 5.22 8.62 21.96
N PHE A 47 3.94 8.47 22.32
CA PHE A 47 3.46 7.26 23.00
C PHE A 47 3.52 6.02 22.10
N LEU A 48 3.18 6.15 20.81
CA LEU A 48 3.34 5.04 19.85
C LEU A 48 4.81 4.66 19.66
N CYS A 49 5.71 5.62 19.52
CA CYS A 49 7.15 5.38 19.44
C CYS A 49 7.71 4.71 20.71
N LEU A 50 7.25 5.14 21.88
CA LEU A 50 7.64 4.54 23.17
C LEU A 50 7.14 3.09 23.26
N ALA A 51 5.87 2.85 22.94
CA ALA A 51 5.28 1.52 22.95
C ALA A 51 5.98 0.57 21.97
N ALA A 52 6.26 1.03 20.74
CA ALA A 52 7.00 0.30 19.73
C ALA A 52 8.42 -0.05 20.20
N SER A 53 9.14 0.94 20.74
CA SER A 53 10.52 0.76 21.24
C SER A 53 10.58 -0.29 22.34
N ILE A 54 9.66 -0.22 23.31
CA ILE A 54 9.53 -1.22 24.37
C ILE A 54 9.16 -2.59 23.80
N GLY A 55 8.19 -2.65 22.87
CA GLY A 55 7.76 -3.89 22.22
C GLY A 55 8.91 -4.60 21.52
N TYR A 56 9.74 -3.88 20.76
CA TYR A 56 10.92 -4.42 20.10
C TYR A 56 11.96 -4.94 21.10
N LEU A 57 12.35 -4.10 22.07
CA LEU A 57 13.35 -4.46 23.08
C LEU A 57 12.91 -5.68 23.90
N VAL A 58 11.68 -5.69 24.40
CA VAL A 58 11.14 -6.79 25.21
C VAL A 58 11.04 -8.06 24.38
N SER A 59 10.56 -8.00 23.14
CA SER A 59 10.41 -9.18 22.28
C SER A 59 11.77 -9.81 21.94
N LEU A 60 12.74 -9.01 21.50
CA LEU A 60 14.08 -9.50 21.14
C LEU A 60 14.86 -10.00 22.37
N TYR A 61 14.79 -9.27 23.48
CA TYR A 61 15.39 -9.70 24.74
C TYR A 61 14.79 -11.02 25.23
N SER A 62 13.47 -11.15 25.16
CA SER A 62 12.74 -12.34 25.63
C SER A 62 12.97 -13.53 24.72
N LEU A 63 13.02 -13.34 23.40
CA LEU A 63 13.34 -14.38 22.43
C LEU A 63 14.74 -14.95 22.69
N LYS A 64 15.73 -14.08 22.89
CA LYS A 64 17.12 -14.49 23.15
C LYS A 64 17.27 -15.26 24.47
N ASN A 65 16.48 -14.89 25.48
CA ASN A 65 16.53 -15.52 26.81
C ASN A 65 15.43 -16.57 27.02
N LYS A 66 14.74 -17.02 25.95
CA LYS A 66 13.69 -18.05 25.97
C LYS A 66 12.55 -17.74 26.97
N LYS A 67 12.16 -16.47 27.10
CA LYS A 67 11.08 -16.02 28.00
C LYS A 67 9.76 -15.90 27.24
N HIS A 68 8.98 -16.97 27.21
CA HIS A 68 7.74 -17.05 26.41
C HIS A 68 6.75 -15.91 26.66
N ILE A 69 6.51 -15.54 27.92
CA ILE A 69 5.60 -14.45 28.29
C ILE A 69 6.02 -13.11 27.66
N GLY A 70 7.31 -12.78 27.72
CA GLY A 70 7.81 -11.53 27.15
C GLY A 70 7.80 -11.51 25.62
N ILE A 71 7.97 -12.67 24.97
CA ILE A 71 7.80 -12.79 23.51
C ILE A 71 6.35 -12.50 23.13
N PHE A 72 5.40 -13.16 23.79
CA PHE A 72 3.97 -13.03 23.48
C PHE A 72 3.48 -11.59 23.68
N PHE A 73 3.64 -11.04 24.89
CA PHE A 73 3.13 -9.70 25.19
C PHE A 73 3.92 -8.58 24.50
N GLY A 74 5.21 -8.78 24.20
CA GLY A 74 5.99 -7.84 23.41
C GLY A 74 5.49 -7.75 21.97
N ILE A 75 5.25 -8.89 21.32
CA ILE A 75 4.69 -8.94 19.97
C ILE A 75 3.24 -8.43 19.96
N PHE A 76 2.44 -8.77 20.98
CA PHE A 76 1.07 -8.28 21.10
C PHE A 76 1.03 -6.76 21.23
N SER A 77 1.93 -6.17 22.02
CA SER A 77 2.07 -4.71 22.08
C SER A 77 2.41 -4.10 20.71
N LEU A 78 3.35 -4.69 19.96
CA LEU A 78 3.67 -4.24 18.60
C LEU A 78 2.46 -4.34 17.65
N ILE A 79 1.65 -5.40 17.76
CA ILE A 79 0.44 -5.59 16.94
C ILE A 79 -0.59 -4.51 17.27
N LEU A 80 -0.83 -4.22 18.55
CA LEU A 80 -1.72 -3.13 18.95
C LEU A 80 -1.19 -1.77 18.48
N CYS A 81 0.11 -1.53 18.62
CA CYS A 81 0.76 -0.33 18.10
C CYS A 81 0.52 -0.16 16.59
N ARG A 82 0.60 -1.25 15.81
CA ARG A 82 0.32 -1.25 14.37
C ARG A 82 -1.12 -0.84 14.09
N VAL A 83 -2.07 -1.49 14.75
CA VAL A 83 -3.51 -1.23 14.54
C VAL A 83 -3.84 0.21 14.93
N ILE A 84 -3.39 0.67 16.09
CA ILE A 84 -3.62 2.04 16.56
C ILE A 84 -3.01 3.04 15.58
N PHE A 85 -1.75 2.87 15.19
CA PHE A 85 -1.09 3.75 14.22
C PHE A 85 -1.89 3.85 12.91
N LEU A 86 -2.30 2.71 12.34
CA LEU A 86 -3.05 2.67 11.08
C LEU A 86 -4.49 3.21 11.19
N THR A 87 -5.05 3.27 12.40
CA THR A 87 -6.41 3.72 12.69
C THR A 87 -6.48 5.09 13.37
N VAL A 88 -5.36 5.80 13.55
CA VAL A 88 -5.37 7.21 14.01
C VAL A 88 -6.32 8.08 13.17
N PRO A 89 -6.30 8.05 11.82
CA PRO A 89 -7.21 8.88 11.03
C PRO A 89 -8.70 8.65 11.34
N PRO A 90 -9.25 7.41 11.30
CA PRO A 90 -10.65 7.22 11.66
C PRO A 90 -10.94 7.44 13.16
N ILE A 91 -9.98 7.23 14.08
CA ILE A 91 -10.14 7.64 15.50
C ILE A 91 -10.36 9.15 15.61
N ARG A 92 -9.69 9.94 14.77
CA ARG A 92 -9.85 11.41 14.70
C ARG A 92 -11.04 11.85 13.86
N GLY A 93 -11.86 10.94 13.33
CA GLY A 93 -13.07 11.26 12.58
C GLY A 93 -12.88 11.45 11.06
N TYR A 94 -11.79 10.95 10.47
CA TYR A 94 -11.66 10.95 9.01
C TYR A 94 -12.74 10.04 8.39
N VAL A 95 -13.52 10.59 7.45
CA VAL A 95 -14.66 9.88 6.85
C VAL A 95 -14.19 8.83 5.86
N SER A 96 -13.28 9.19 4.95
CA SER A 96 -12.77 8.32 3.90
C SER A 96 -11.42 8.83 3.41
N TRP A 97 -10.78 8.05 2.53
CA TRP A 97 -9.74 8.53 1.65
C TRP A 97 -10.31 8.94 0.28
N VAL A 98 -9.71 9.94 -0.36
CA VAL A 98 -10.00 10.31 -1.75
C VAL A 98 -9.39 9.31 -2.75
N GLY A 99 -9.74 9.45 -4.04
CA GLY A 99 -9.13 8.67 -5.12
C GLY A 99 -9.80 7.32 -5.35
N ASP A 100 -9.02 6.30 -5.72
CA ASP A 100 -9.55 4.96 -6.10
C ASP A 100 -10.34 4.31 -4.95
N HIS A 101 -10.01 4.67 -3.70
CA HIS A 101 -10.70 4.21 -2.51
C HIS A 101 -12.21 4.45 -2.59
N MET A 102 -12.62 5.64 -3.05
CA MET A 102 -14.03 6.02 -3.17
C MET A 102 -14.78 5.23 -4.24
N ALA A 103 -14.12 4.98 -5.39
CA ALA A 103 -14.70 4.11 -6.41
C ALA A 103 -14.92 2.69 -5.88
N HIS A 104 -14.02 2.17 -5.02
CA HIS A 104 -14.22 0.88 -4.40
C HIS A 104 -15.38 0.86 -3.39
N ILE A 105 -15.60 1.95 -2.64
CA ILE A 105 -16.81 2.11 -1.81
C ILE A 105 -18.07 2.04 -2.68
N GLY A 106 -18.11 2.77 -3.80
CA GLY A 106 -19.23 2.76 -4.74
C GLY A 106 -19.55 1.37 -5.27
N ASN A 107 -18.53 0.57 -5.61
CA ASN A 107 -18.69 -0.81 -6.05
C ASN A 107 -19.31 -1.72 -4.97
N ILE A 108 -18.93 -1.53 -3.70
CA ILE A 108 -19.51 -2.30 -2.59
C ILE A 108 -20.99 -1.93 -2.41
N LYS A 109 -21.32 -0.63 -2.48
CA LYS A 109 -22.72 -0.16 -2.42
C LYS A 109 -23.57 -0.75 -3.54
N ASP A 110 -23.03 -0.83 -4.75
CA ASP A 110 -23.74 -1.46 -5.88
C ASP A 110 -23.96 -2.95 -5.65
N ILE A 111 -22.96 -3.71 -5.20
CA ILE A 111 -23.13 -5.15 -4.92
C ILE A 111 -24.22 -5.36 -3.86
N ILE A 112 -24.22 -4.55 -2.79
CA ILE A 112 -25.26 -4.58 -1.76
C ILE A 112 -26.65 -4.27 -2.34
N SER A 113 -26.73 -3.26 -3.21
CA SER A 113 -28.01 -2.78 -3.76
C SER A 113 -28.60 -3.71 -4.83
N PHE A 114 -27.76 -4.32 -5.66
CA PHE A 114 -28.20 -5.11 -6.83
C PHE A 114 -27.96 -6.61 -6.69
N GLY A 115 -27.24 -7.06 -5.66
CA GLY A 115 -26.88 -8.47 -5.48
C GLY A 115 -25.92 -9.03 -6.55
N THR A 116 -25.29 -8.15 -7.36
CA THR A 116 -24.39 -8.53 -8.45
C THR A 116 -23.20 -7.59 -8.55
N PHE A 117 -22.05 -8.11 -8.97
CA PHE A 117 -20.84 -7.33 -9.23
C PHE A 117 -20.77 -6.80 -10.68
N GLY A 118 -21.78 -7.07 -11.50
CA GLY A 118 -21.92 -6.51 -12.85
C GLY A 118 -20.67 -6.74 -13.72
N THR A 119 -20.09 -5.64 -14.21
CA THR A 119 -18.93 -5.64 -15.11
C THR A 119 -17.58 -5.47 -14.39
N LEU A 120 -17.54 -5.59 -13.06
CA LEU A 120 -16.31 -5.46 -12.29
C LEU A 120 -15.27 -6.49 -12.73
N ASP A 121 -14.08 -5.98 -13.10
CA ASP A 121 -12.96 -6.82 -13.56
C ASP A 121 -12.42 -7.70 -12.42
N TYR A 122 -12.35 -7.18 -11.19
CA TYR A 122 -11.76 -7.86 -10.04
C TYR A 122 -12.61 -7.71 -8.76
N PRO A 123 -13.70 -8.48 -8.61
CA PRO A 123 -14.74 -8.23 -7.61
C PRO A 123 -14.44 -8.79 -6.20
N ILE A 124 -13.37 -9.56 -6.00
CA ILE A 124 -13.18 -10.35 -4.76
C ILE A 124 -13.20 -9.51 -3.49
N VAL A 125 -12.51 -8.37 -3.47
CA VAL A 125 -12.52 -7.46 -2.30
C VAL A 125 -13.90 -6.89 -2.04
N HIS A 126 -14.59 -6.48 -3.11
CA HIS A 126 -15.92 -5.88 -3.00
C HIS A 126 -16.95 -6.90 -2.53
N ILE A 127 -16.87 -8.15 -2.99
CA ILE A 127 -17.73 -9.25 -2.52
C ILE A 127 -17.50 -9.51 -1.03
N ILE A 128 -16.24 -9.63 -0.59
CA ILE A 128 -15.91 -9.87 0.83
C ILE A 128 -16.47 -8.75 1.71
N LEU A 129 -16.24 -7.48 1.33
CA LEU A 129 -16.72 -6.35 2.13
C LEU A 129 -18.23 -6.16 2.08
N SER A 130 -18.89 -6.48 0.97
CA SER A 130 -20.35 -6.51 0.89
C SER A 130 -20.92 -7.55 1.83
N ALA A 131 -20.34 -8.75 1.86
CA ALA A 131 -20.75 -9.81 2.78
C ALA A 131 -20.55 -9.40 4.25
N VAL A 132 -19.41 -8.80 4.60
CA VAL A 132 -19.16 -8.29 5.96
C VAL A 132 -20.16 -7.20 6.33
N SER A 133 -20.42 -6.24 5.43
CA SER A 133 -21.40 -5.18 5.64
C SER A 133 -22.80 -5.75 5.90
N LEU A 134 -23.25 -6.73 5.09
CA LEU A 134 -24.57 -7.36 5.23
C LEU A 134 -24.70 -8.24 6.48
N ILE A 135 -23.68 -9.04 6.80
CA ILE A 135 -23.70 -9.95 7.95
C ILE A 135 -23.61 -9.18 9.27
N CYS A 136 -22.74 -8.16 9.33
CA CYS A 136 -22.50 -7.39 10.55
C CYS A 136 -23.36 -6.13 10.66
N ASN A 137 -24.20 -5.83 9.66
CA ASN A 137 -24.98 -4.60 9.54
C ASN A 137 -24.12 -3.34 9.72
N LEU A 138 -23.00 -3.28 9.00
CA LEU A 138 -22.04 -2.16 9.07
C LEU A 138 -22.13 -1.27 7.84
N ASP A 139 -22.06 0.04 8.05
CA ASP A 139 -21.95 1.02 6.96
C ASP A 139 -20.65 0.82 6.18
N VAL A 140 -20.75 0.91 4.85
CA VAL A 140 -19.65 0.62 3.91
C VAL A 140 -18.46 1.57 4.09
N THR A 141 -18.73 2.86 4.29
CA THR A 141 -17.70 3.90 4.38
C THR A 141 -16.77 3.73 5.58
N PRO A 142 -17.26 3.63 6.83
CA PRO A 142 -16.37 3.33 7.96
C PRO A 142 -15.75 1.93 7.82
N LEU A 143 -16.50 0.94 7.32
CA LEU A 143 -15.94 -0.40 7.10
C LEU A 143 -14.71 -0.37 6.18
N SER A 144 -14.70 0.42 5.10
CA SER A 144 -13.56 0.50 4.18
C SER A 144 -12.31 1.14 4.80
N MET A 145 -12.49 2.04 5.77
CA MET A 145 -11.39 2.67 6.52
C MET A 145 -10.71 1.69 7.47
N TYR A 146 -11.48 0.83 8.14
CA TYR A 146 -10.95 -0.16 9.08
C TYR A 146 -10.48 -1.44 8.40
N SER A 147 -11.11 -1.85 7.29
CA SER A 147 -10.89 -3.16 6.70
C SER A 147 -9.44 -3.42 6.31
N THR A 148 -8.75 -2.44 5.71
CA THR A 148 -7.37 -2.63 5.25
C THR A 148 -6.37 -2.72 6.41
N PRO A 149 -6.39 -1.80 7.41
CA PRO A 149 -5.59 -1.94 8.63
C PRO A 149 -5.69 -3.32 9.28
N PHE A 150 -6.91 -3.82 9.49
CA PHE A 150 -7.13 -5.15 10.08
C PHE A 150 -6.69 -6.28 9.14
N PHE A 151 -6.96 -6.18 7.85
CA PHE A 151 -6.51 -7.18 6.87
C PHE A 151 -4.99 -7.33 6.84
N THR A 152 -4.23 -6.26 7.10
CA THR A 152 -2.76 -6.37 7.16
C THR A 152 -2.24 -7.25 8.30
N LEU A 153 -3.06 -7.54 9.32
CA LEU A 153 -2.70 -8.52 10.36
C LEU A 153 -2.60 -9.94 9.79
N LEU A 154 -3.45 -10.27 8.80
CA LEU A 154 -3.33 -11.54 8.07
C LEU A 154 -1.97 -11.63 7.39
N PHE A 155 -1.51 -10.55 6.75
CA PHE A 155 -0.17 -10.50 6.15
C PHE A 155 0.93 -10.76 7.18
N VAL A 156 0.91 -10.08 8.32
CA VAL A 156 1.87 -10.25 9.42
C VAL A 156 1.92 -11.71 9.91
N LEU A 157 0.75 -12.34 10.13
CA LEU A 157 0.66 -13.74 10.55
C LEU A 157 1.13 -14.70 9.45
N SER A 158 0.83 -14.41 8.19
CA SER A 158 1.22 -15.22 7.05
C SER A 158 2.73 -15.24 6.85
N ILE A 159 3.42 -14.13 7.16
CA ILE A 159 4.89 -14.05 7.18
C ILE A 159 5.47 -14.97 8.25
N TYR A 160 4.90 -14.99 9.46
CA TYR A 160 5.31 -15.94 10.49
C TYR A 160 5.15 -17.40 10.01
N MET A 161 4.00 -17.73 9.41
CA MET A 161 3.70 -19.08 8.92
C MET A 161 4.67 -19.51 7.82
N LEU A 162 4.88 -18.66 6.80
CA LEU A 162 5.79 -18.93 5.69
C LEU A 162 7.25 -19.05 6.16
N THR A 163 7.68 -18.19 7.09
CA THR A 163 9.01 -18.28 7.68
C THR A 163 9.18 -19.56 8.49
N LYS A 164 8.15 -19.99 9.23
CA LYS A 164 8.19 -21.22 10.03
C LYS A 164 8.41 -22.46 9.19
N ILE A 165 7.76 -22.59 8.03
CA ILE A 165 7.95 -23.74 7.15
C ILE A 165 9.25 -23.69 6.34
N THR A 166 9.72 -22.50 5.97
CA THR A 166 10.94 -22.33 5.16
C THR A 166 12.22 -22.31 5.97
N LEU A 167 12.23 -21.61 7.10
CA LEU A 167 13.42 -21.34 7.92
C LEU A 167 13.37 -21.98 9.32
N GLY A 168 12.17 -22.21 9.86
CA GLY A 168 11.94 -22.82 11.17
C GLY A 168 11.54 -21.82 12.28
N ASN A 169 11.14 -22.36 13.43
CA ASN A 169 10.50 -21.60 14.53
C ASN A 169 11.28 -20.36 15.00
N LYS A 170 12.60 -20.46 15.13
CA LYS A 170 13.43 -19.36 15.65
C LYS A 170 13.41 -18.14 14.72
N TYR A 171 13.46 -18.37 13.41
CA TYR A 171 13.38 -17.31 12.40
C TYR A 171 11.96 -16.78 12.29
N ALA A 172 10.94 -17.64 12.46
CA ALA A 172 9.55 -17.24 12.42
C ALA A 172 9.23 -16.13 13.44
N TYR A 173 9.65 -16.29 14.70
CA TYR A 173 9.48 -15.22 15.70
C TYR A 173 10.24 -13.93 15.35
N ILE A 174 11.45 -14.05 14.78
CA ILE A 174 12.24 -12.88 14.35
C ILE A 174 11.55 -12.15 13.20
N SER A 175 11.08 -12.88 12.18
CA SER A 175 10.35 -12.31 11.04
C SER A 175 9.06 -11.65 11.50
N LEU A 176 8.37 -12.22 12.49
CA LEU A 176 7.17 -11.65 13.08
C LEU A 176 7.49 -10.33 13.78
N ILE A 177 8.53 -10.30 14.63
CA ILE A 177 8.97 -9.05 15.27
C ILE A 177 9.33 -8.01 14.19
N ALA A 178 10.10 -8.39 13.17
CA ALA A 178 10.52 -7.47 12.12
C ALA A 178 9.35 -6.90 11.30
N VAL A 179 8.37 -7.73 10.93
CA VAL A 179 7.29 -7.32 10.02
C VAL A 179 6.16 -6.52 10.69
N VAL A 180 5.94 -6.66 12.01
CA VAL A 180 4.74 -6.11 12.65
C VAL A 180 4.61 -4.59 12.48
N LEU A 181 5.69 -3.82 12.62
CA LEU A 181 5.70 -2.38 12.31
C LEU A 181 6.55 -2.07 11.07
N PHE A 182 6.70 -3.05 10.17
CA PHE A 182 7.12 -2.79 8.81
C PHE A 182 5.90 -2.38 7.99
N LEU A 183 5.98 -1.17 7.46
CA LEU A 183 4.85 -0.47 6.84
C LEU A 183 5.21 -0.07 5.40
N PRO A 184 5.47 -1.04 4.51
CA PRO A 184 5.88 -0.75 3.15
C PRO A 184 4.67 -0.31 2.36
N SER A 185 4.70 0.90 1.80
CA SER A 185 3.64 1.41 0.95
C SER A 185 2.28 1.71 1.61
N ARG A 186 1.56 2.57 0.89
CA ARG A 186 0.17 3.00 1.06
C ARG A 186 -0.86 1.85 1.04
N TYR A 187 -0.48 0.66 0.56
CA TYR A 187 -1.36 -0.52 0.59
C TYR A 187 -1.83 -0.90 2.01
N ASN A 188 -1.17 -0.42 3.06
CA ASN A 188 -1.57 -0.66 4.45
C ASN A 188 -2.79 0.17 4.90
N ILE A 189 -3.16 1.22 4.17
CA ILE A 189 -4.29 2.11 4.55
C ILE A 189 -5.40 2.16 3.51
N TYR A 190 -5.07 2.13 2.21
CA TYR A 190 -6.11 2.21 1.18
C TYR A 190 -6.72 0.86 0.88
N LEU A 191 -8.05 0.81 0.84
CA LEU A 191 -8.78 -0.24 0.14
C LEU A 191 -8.35 -0.30 -1.33
N MET A 192 -7.48 -1.26 -1.67
CA MET A 192 -6.99 -1.48 -3.02
C MET A 192 -6.96 -2.99 -3.28
N PRO A 193 -7.72 -3.51 -4.27
CA PRO A 193 -7.74 -4.94 -4.59
C PRO A 193 -6.36 -5.54 -4.85
N ASN A 194 -5.48 -4.78 -5.52
CA ASN A 194 -4.08 -5.18 -5.69
C ASN A 194 -3.36 -5.38 -4.35
N GLY A 195 -3.51 -4.45 -3.40
CA GLY A 195 -2.85 -4.51 -2.09
C GLY A 195 -3.32 -5.70 -1.26
N TRP A 196 -4.62 -5.99 -1.26
CA TRP A 196 -5.17 -7.16 -0.56
C TRP A 196 -4.71 -8.47 -1.19
N ALA A 197 -4.78 -8.59 -2.52
CA ALA A 197 -4.27 -9.76 -3.24
C ALA A 197 -2.78 -9.97 -2.92
N LEU A 198 -2.01 -8.89 -2.95
CA LEU A 198 -0.59 -8.87 -2.65
C LEU A 198 -0.30 -9.36 -1.20
N PHE A 199 -1.05 -8.89 -0.19
CA PHE A 199 -0.91 -9.31 1.21
C PHE A 199 -1.26 -10.79 1.45
N THR A 200 -1.99 -11.44 0.54
CA THR A 200 -2.26 -12.89 0.60
C THR A 200 -1.16 -13.76 -0.01
N LEU A 201 -0.16 -13.20 -0.69
CA LEU A 201 0.92 -13.98 -1.29
C LEU A 201 1.68 -14.86 -0.27
N PRO A 202 2.04 -14.39 0.94
CA PRO A 202 2.74 -15.25 1.89
C PRO A 202 1.91 -16.46 2.36
N ILE A 203 0.59 -16.33 2.55
CA ILE A 203 -0.25 -17.47 2.93
C ILE A 203 -0.44 -18.44 1.77
N PHE A 204 -0.51 -17.93 0.54
CA PHE A 204 -0.53 -18.77 -0.65
C PHE A 204 0.76 -19.59 -0.77
N PHE A 205 1.94 -18.96 -0.68
CA PHE A 205 3.20 -19.70 -0.72
C PHE A 205 3.32 -20.67 0.46
N TYR A 206 2.85 -20.28 1.65
CA TYR A 206 2.78 -21.20 2.79
C TYR A 206 1.94 -22.45 2.48
N ALA A 207 0.76 -22.27 1.89
CA ALA A 207 -0.12 -23.37 1.49
C ALA A 207 0.54 -24.29 0.45
N ILE A 208 1.23 -23.71 -0.54
CA ILE A 208 2.02 -24.45 -1.53
C ILE A 208 3.11 -25.28 -0.85
N PHE A 209 3.91 -24.68 0.03
CA PHE A 209 4.95 -25.42 0.78
C PHE A 209 4.36 -26.50 1.68
N LYS A 210 3.21 -26.25 2.32
CA LYS A 210 2.56 -27.22 3.20
C LYS A 210 1.98 -28.42 2.47
N TYR A 211 1.29 -28.18 1.37
CA TYR A 211 0.87 -29.23 0.45
C TYR A 211 2.08 -30.05 -0.02
N LEU A 212 3.18 -29.34 -0.34
CA LEU A 212 4.51 -29.85 -0.70
C LEU A 212 5.06 -30.90 0.27
N ASP A 213 5.11 -30.49 1.52
CA ASP A 213 5.80 -31.17 2.62
C ASP A 213 4.97 -32.33 3.19
N SER A 214 3.65 -32.16 3.31
CA SER A 214 2.79 -33.05 4.10
C SER A 214 1.73 -33.82 3.31
N LYS A 215 1.55 -33.54 1.99
CA LYS A 215 0.43 -34.03 1.17
C LYS A 215 -0.96 -33.83 1.81
N ASN A 216 -1.09 -32.84 2.69
CA ASN A 216 -2.36 -32.56 3.37
C ASN A 216 -3.34 -31.90 2.39
N HIS A 217 -4.43 -32.61 2.09
CA HIS A 217 -5.49 -32.21 1.15
C HIS A 217 -6.11 -30.84 1.48
N SER A 218 -6.16 -30.44 2.75
CA SER A 218 -6.71 -29.14 3.16
C SER A 218 -5.90 -27.98 2.58
N TRP A 219 -4.57 -28.09 2.60
CA TRP A 219 -3.67 -27.06 2.05
C TRP A 219 -3.63 -27.09 0.52
N THR A 220 -3.90 -28.24 -0.10
CA THR A 220 -4.13 -28.34 -1.54
C THR A 220 -5.35 -27.52 -1.94
N LEU A 221 -6.47 -27.69 -1.23
CA LEU A 221 -7.72 -26.98 -1.52
C LEU A 221 -7.55 -25.47 -1.36
N ILE A 222 -6.88 -25.03 -0.29
CA ILE A 222 -6.56 -23.60 -0.08
C ILE A 222 -5.68 -23.06 -1.21
N SER A 223 -4.66 -23.82 -1.65
CA SER A 223 -3.79 -23.40 -2.76
C SER A 223 -4.56 -23.27 -4.07
N ILE A 224 -5.41 -24.25 -4.40
CA ILE A 224 -6.26 -24.22 -5.60
C ILE A 224 -7.23 -23.04 -5.53
N LEU A 225 -7.86 -22.79 -4.38
CA LEU A 225 -8.74 -21.65 -4.19
C LEU A 225 -8.01 -20.33 -4.51
N PHE A 226 -6.80 -20.14 -4.00
CA PHE A 226 -5.98 -18.97 -4.35
C PHE A 226 -5.69 -18.87 -5.86
N LEU A 227 -5.31 -19.98 -6.51
CA LEU A 227 -5.05 -19.99 -7.96
C LEU A 227 -6.30 -19.59 -8.76
N ILE A 228 -7.49 -19.99 -8.31
CA ILE A 228 -8.76 -19.63 -8.94
C ILE A 228 -9.08 -18.14 -8.72
N ILE A 229 -8.94 -17.63 -7.49
CA ILE A 229 -9.37 -16.27 -7.19
C ILE A 229 -8.37 -15.21 -7.66
N TYR A 230 -7.07 -15.49 -7.77
CA TYR A 230 -6.06 -14.46 -8.06
C TYR A 230 -6.36 -13.62 -9.32
N PRO A 231 -6.75 -14.20 -10.48
CA PRO A 231 -7.16 -13.41 -11.65
C PRO A 231 -8.31 -12.43 -11.36
N PHE A 232 -9.29 -12.85 -10.54
CA PHE A 232 -10.43 -12.04 -10.10
C PHE A 232 -10.12 -11.15 -8.89
N PHE A 233 -8.98 -11.36 -8.24
CA PHE A 233 -8.53 -10.57 -7.11
C PHE A 233 -7.72 -9.38 -7.61
N HIS A 234 -6.68 -9.65 -8.41
CA HIS A 234 -5.99 -8.62 -9.20
C HIS A 234 -5.09 -9.27 -10.28
N PRO A 235 -5.15 -8.82 -11.54
CA PRO A 235 -4.39 -9.42 -12.65
C PRO A 235 -2.87 -9.33 -12.49
N GLN A 236 -2.36 -8.25 -11.91
CA GLN A 236 -0.92 -8.09 -11.71
C GLN A 236 -0.36 -9.12 -10.71
N VAL A 237 -1.14 -9.47 -9.67
CA VAL A 237 -0.74 -10.50 -8.69
C VAL A 237 -0.82 -11.88 -9.34
N ALA A 238 -1.87 -12.17 -10.12
CA ALA A 238 -1.97 -13.42 -10.88
C ALA A 238 -0.77 -13.62 -11.83
N LEU A 239 -0.39 -12.58 -12.57
CA LEU A 239 0.78 -12.63 -13.45
C LEU A 239 2.08 -12.86 -12.66
N TYR A 240 2.26 -12.21 -11.52
CA TYR A 240 3.41 -12.44 -10.65
C TYR A 240 3.46 -13.87 -10.11
N VAL A 241 2.31 -14.45 -9.73
CA VAL A 241 2.21 -15.86 -9.31
C VAL A 241 2.59 -16.80 -10.45
N ILE A 242 2.10 -16.55 -11.68
CA ILE A 242 2.49 -17.34 -12.87
C ILE A 242 4.01 -17.29 -13.07
N LEU A 243 4.61 -16.10 -13.07
CA LEU A 243 6.05 -15.92 -13.28
C LEU A 243 6.88 -16.59 -12.18
N THR A 244 6.48 -16.45 -10.92
CA THR A 244 7.18 -17.08 -9.80
C THR A 244 7.10 -18.61 -9.83
N LEU A 245 5.94 -19.19 -10.16
CA LEU A 245 5.80 -20.64 -10.32
C LEU A 245 6.64 -21.18 -11.49
N TRP A 246 6.68 -20.48 -12.61
CA TRP A 246 7.56 -20.82 -13.74
C TRP A 246 9.04 -20.77 -13.36
N LEU A 247 9.44 -19.75 -12.61
CA LEU A 247 10.82 -19.62 -12.15
C LEU A 247 11.21 -20.72 -11.15
N ILE A 248 10.29 -21.12 -10.26
CA ILE A 248 10.50 -22.25 -9.35
C ILE A 248 10.64 -23.56 -10.17
N LEU A 249 9.81 -23.75 -11.20
CA LEU A 249 9.89 -24.91 -12.08
C LEU A 249 11.21 -24.95 -12.86
N SER A 250 11.68 -23.82 -13.39
CA SER A 250 12.93 -23.76 -14.17
C SER A 250 14.15 -24.04 -13.30
N LEU A 251 14.23 -23.49 -12.09
CA LEU A 251 15.29 -23.80 -11.13
C LEU A 251 15.36 -25.30 -10.83
N LYS A 252 14.20 -25.95 -10.69
CA LYS A 252 14.13 -27.39 -10.46
C LYS A 252 14.63 -28.20 -11.66
N ILE A 253 14.27 -27.81 -12.87
CA ILE A 253 14.74 -28.48 -14.10
C ILE A 253 16.26 -28.33 -14.21
N PHE A 254 16.78 -27.13 -13.96
CA PHE A 254 18.21 -26.83 -14.01
C PHE A 254 19.03 -27.68 -13.01
N GLU A 255 18.55 -27.81 -11.77
CA GLU A 255 19.20 -28.65 -10.77
C GLU A 255 19.25 -30.13 -11.19
N LYS A 256 18.17 -30.65 -11.78
CA LYS A 256 18.13 -32.02 -12.30
C LYS A 256 19.15 -32.23 -13.42
N ILE A 257 19.31 -31.25 -14.30
CA ILE A 257 20.24 -31.29 -15.44
C ILE A 257 21.69 -31.32 -14.96
N ILE A 258 22.04 -30.50 -13.96
CA ILE A 258 23.42 -30.36 -13.47
C ILE A 258 23.84 -31.55 -12.57
N GLN A 259 22.94 -32.48 -12.27
CA GLN A 259 23.20 -33.64 -11.41
C GLN A 259 23.91 -33.25 -10.10
N ILE A 260 23.44 -32.19 -9.43
CA ILE A 260 23.92 -31.84 -8.09
C ILE A 260 23.43 -32.93 -7.12
N ARG A 261 24.11 -34.09 -7.13
CA ARG A 261 23.75 -35.33 -6.43
C ARG A 261 23.83 -35.20 -4.91
N GLU A 262 24.42 -34.13 -4.38
CA GLU A 262 24.61 -33.95 -2.94
C GLU A 262 23.45 -33.26 -2.21
N VAL A 263 22.42 -32.75 -2.91
CA VAL A 263 21.22 -32.23 -2.24
C VAL A 263 20.26 -33.37 -1.95
N ASN A 264 20.69 -34.25 -1.05
CA ASN A 264 19.76 -35.00 -0.21
C ASN A 264 18.88 -33.93 0.48
N ASN A 265 17.57 -33.87 0.20
CA ASN A 265 16.54 -33.50 1.20
C ASN A 265 15.11 -33.39 0.62
N LYS A 266 14.24 -34.23 1.21
CA LYS A 266 12.78 -34.29 1.43
C LYS A 266 11.80 -33.17 0.99
N ILE A 267 12.21 -32.01 0.49
CA ILE A 267 11.30 -30.89 0.14
C ILE A 267 11.53 -30.46 -1.32
N PHE A 268 11.53 -31.41 -2.25
CA PHE A 268 11.45 -31.08 -3.66
C PHE A 268 9.99 -31.11 -4.12
N LEU A 269 9.44 -29.91 -4.34
CA LEU A 269 8.12 -29.70 -4.94
C LEU A 269 7.96 -30.63 -6.15
N ASN A 270 6.93 -31.49 -6.17
CA ASN A 270 6.63 -32.34 -7.33
C ASN A 270 6.48 -31.45 -8.59
N SER A 271 7.29 -31.68 -9.63
CA SER A 271 7.30 -30.83 -10.84
C SER A 271 5.97 -30.93 -11.58
N LYS A 272 5.33 -32.10 -11.51
CA LYS A 272 3.95 -32.28 -12.01
C LYS A 272 2.96 -31.40 -11.23
N GLY A 273 3.10 -31.32 -9.90
CA GLY A 273 2.24 -30.47 -9.06
C GLY A 273 2.40 -28.98 -9.37
N ILE A 274 3.64 -28.50 -9.55
CA ILE A 274 3.89 -27.11 -9.95
C ILE A 274 3.31 -26.85 -11.35
N LEU A 275 3.51 -27.76 -12.30
CA LEU A 275 2.98 -27.62 -13.65
C LEU A 275 1.44 -27.55 -13.65
N ILE A 276 0.77 -28.40 -12.87
CA ILE A 276 -0.68 -28.34 -12.67
C ILE A 276 -1.11 -26.97 -12.14
N ASN A 277 -0.43 -26.46 -11.12
CA ASN A 277 -0.74 -25.14 -10.55
C ASN A 277 -0.58 -24.02 -11.60
N ILE A 278 0.50 -24.06 -12.39
CA ILE A 278 0.72 -23.13 -13.52
C ILE A 278 -0.41 -23.24 -14.54
N SER A 279 -0.80 -24.46 -14.92
CA SER A 279 -1.86 -24.70 -15.90
C SER A 279 -3.19 -24.15 -15.42
N ILE A 280 -3.57 -24.39 -14.16
CA ILE A 280 -4.82 -23.88 -13.57
C ILE A 280 -4.87 -22.35 -13.64
N ILE A 281 -3.89 -21.67 -13.05
CA ILE A 281 -3.92 -20.20 -13.00
C ILE A 281 -3.78 -19.59 -14.39
N SER A 282 -2.97 -20.17 -15.28
CA SER A 282 -2.79 -19.64 -16.64
C SER A 282 -4.07 -19.78 -17.47
N LEU A 283 -4.78 -20.92 -17.38
CA LEU A 283 -6.08 -21.09 -18.06
C LEU A 283 -7.11 -20.06 -17.60
N ILE A 284 -7.28 -19.91 -16.28
CA ILE A 284 -8.25 -18.98 -15.70
C ILE A 284 -7.86 -17.53 -16.03
N PHE A 285 -6.57 -17.19 -15.88
CA PHE A 285 -6.06 -15.87 -16.19
C PHE A 285 -6.26 -15.53 -17.67
N SER A 286 -5.94 -16.44 -18.59
CA SER A 286 -6.16 -16.25 -20.02
C SER A 286 -7.65 -16.07 -20.36
N ALA A 287 -8.53 -16.88 -19.79
CA ALA A 287 -9.98 -16.74 -20.00
C ALA A 287 -10.50 -15.38 -19.48
N TRP A 288 -10.08 -14.99 -18.28
CA TRP A 288 -10.40 -13.69 -17.69
C TRP A 288 -9.88 -12.53 -18.56
N LEU A 289 -8.65 -12.65 -19.06
CA LEU A 289 -7.98 -11.63 -19.86
C LEU A 289 -8.67 -11.40 -21.20
N LEU A 290 -9.06 -12.48 -21.87
CA LEU A 290 -9.77 -12.43 -23.15
C LEU A 290 -11.15 -11.76 -23.01
N LYS A 291 -11.82 -11.98 -21.87
CA LYS A 291 -13.10 -11.33 -21.54
C LYS A 291 -12.96 -9.80 -21.36
N SER A 292 -11.89 -9.34 -20.72
CA SER A 292 -11.77 -7.93 -20.35
C SER A 292 -11.17 -7.06 -21.46
N LYS A 293 -12.04 -6.31 -22.17
CA LYS A 293 -11.65 -5.33 -23.20
C LYS A 293 -10.77 -4.20 -22.63
N ARG A 294 -10.85 -3.93 -21.32
CA ARG A 294 -10.11 -2.85 -20.63
C ARG A 294 -8.59 -2.99 -20.76
N PHE A 295 -8.08 -4.21 -20.89
CA PHE A 295 -6.64 -4.47 -20.92
C PHE A 295 -6.06 -4.51 -22.33
N TYR A 296 -6.88 -4.46 -23.39
CA TYR A 296 -6.41 -4.52 -24.78
C TYR A 296 -5.40 -3.40 -25.12
N PRO A 297 -5.59 -2.13 -24.67
CA PRO A 297 -4.58 -1.08 -24.89
C PRO A 297 -3.23 -1.42 -24.27
N ASN A 298 -3.20 -2.03 -23.08
CA ASN A 298 -1.96 -2.39 -22.40
C ASN A 298 -1.19 -3.45 -23.21
N PHE A 299 -1.87 -4.47 -23.73
CA PHE A 299 -1.24 -5.45 -24.62
C PHE A 299 -0.72 -4.83 -25.91
N ARG A 300 -1.50 -3.94 -26.53
CA ARG A 300 -1.07 -3.25 -27.75
C ARG A 300 0.18 -2.42 -27.51
N ILE A 301 0.25 -1.71 -26.39
CA ILE A 301 1.44 -0.94 -25.99
C ILE A 301 2.61 -1.88 -25.77
N LEU A 302 2.43 -2.94 -24.96
CA LEU A 302 3.47 -3.92 -24.67
C LEU A 302 4.04 -4.54 -25.96
N PHE A 303 3.19 -4.99 -26.89
CA PHE A 303 3.61 -5.55 -28.18
C PHE A 303 4.34 -4.53 -29.05
N LYS A 304 3.84 -3.30 -29.15
CA LYS A 304 4.50 -2.21 -29.90
C LYS A 304 5.86 -1.83 -29.31
N SER A 305 6.01 -1.91 -27.99
CA SER A 305 7.28 -1.67 -27.30
C SER A 305 8.33 -2.72 -27.66
N PHE A 306 7.95 -3.99 -27.79
CA PHE A 306 8.86 -5.03 -28.28
C PHE A 306 9.19 -4.90 -29.77
N SER A 307 8.26 -4.39 -30.58
CA SER A 307 8.50 -4.20 -32.02
C SER A 307 9.31 -2.94 -32.36
N GLY A 308 9.87 -2.22 -31.37
CA GLY A 308 10.64 -0.99 -31.57
C GLY A 308 9.84 0.22 -32.07
N LYS A 309 8.50 0.11 -32.13
CA LYS A 309 7.60 1.13 -32.71
C LYS A 309 6.97 2.04 -31.65
N ALA A 310 7.35 1.91 -30.39
CA ALA A 310 6.83 2.72 -29.31
C ALA A 310 7.90 3.67 -28.77
N THR A 311 7.54 4.94 -28.61
CA THR A 311 8.27 5.90 -27.76
C THR A 311 8.09 5.46 -26.31
N SER A 312 9.14 4.94 -25.68
CA SER A 312 9.10 4.59 -24.26
C SER A 312 9.04 5.87 -23.42
N SER A 313 7.84 6.27 -23.00
CA SER A 313 7.55 7.44 -22.13
C SER A 313 7.95 7.25 -20.66
N ALA A 314 8.99 6.47 -20.41
CA ALA A 314 9.47 6.11 -19.09
C ALA A 314 10.98 6.35 -18.98
N SER A 315 11.48 7.43 -19.57
CA SER A 315 12.86 7.85 -19.33
C SER A 315 12.97 8.40 -17.91
N ILE A 316 14.17 8.27 -17.34
CA ILE A 316 14.58 8.93 -16.10
C ILE A 316 14.31 10.43 -16.21
N ASP A 317 14.46 11.03 -17.40
CA ASP A 317 14.19 12.44 -17.68
C ASP A 317 12.76 12.85 -17.33
N SER A 318 11.76 12.04 -17.68
CA SER A 318 10.35 12.34 -17.34
C SER A 318 10.07 12.38 -15.83
N LYS A 319 10.90 11.71 -15.02
CA LYS A 319 10.82 11.78 -13.56
C LYS A 319 11.61 12.95 -13.02
N LEU A 320 12.79 13.23 -13.60
CA LEU A 320 13.58 14.41 -13.26
C LEU A 320 12.81 15.70 -13.55
N GLU A 321 12.06 15.77 -14.65
CA GLU A 321 11.19 16.90 -14.98
C GLU A 321 10.06 17.09 -13.93
N LYS A 322 9.54 16.00 -13.36
CA LYS A 322 8.55 16.10 -12.28
C LYS A 322 9.18 16.60 -10.98
N PHE A 323 10.42 16.21 -10.69
CA PHE A 323 11.15 16.72 -9.54
C PHE A 323 11.48 18.21 -9.71
N SER A 324 11.92 18.64 -10.90
CA SER A 324 12.21 20.05 -11.16
C SER A 324 10.96 20.93 -11.03
N LYS A 325 9.79 20.45 -11.47
CA LYS A 325 8.50 21.15 -11.30
C LYS A 325 8.13 21.46 -9.84
N VAL A 326 8.61 20.68 -8.88
CA VAL A 326 8.40 20.93 -7.45
C VAL A 326 9.62 21.55 -6.76
N GLY A 327 10.61 22.00 -7.54
CA GLY A 327 11.85 22.61 -7.04
C GLY A 327 12.81 21.62 -6.39
N MET A 328 12.74 20.33 -6.73
CA MET A 328 13.67 19.31 -6.22
C MET A 328 14.80 19.05 -7.21
N GLU A 329 16.02 19.37 -6.79
CA GLU A 329 17.25 19.10 -7.54
C GLU A 329 18.35 18.48 -6.66
N GLY A 330 19.29 17.75 -7.27
CA GLY A 330 20.49 17.22 -6.62
C GLY A 330 20.22 16.39 -5.36
N PHE A 331 20.78 16.81 -4.22
CA PHE A 331 20.72 16.09 -2.95
C PHE A 331 19.30 16.01 -2.35
N SER A 332 18.41 16.94 -2.71
CA SER A 332 17.01 16.92 -2.26
C SER A 332 16.26 15.67 -2.78
N ILE A 333 16.62 15.18 -3.97
CA ILE A 333 16.06 13.95 -4.56
C ILE A 333 16.48 12.72 -3.75
N ILE A 334 17.75 12.65 -3.33
CA ILE A 334 18.24 11.55 -2.48
C ILE A 334 17.50 11.56 -1.14
N THR A 335 17.35 12.75 -0.55
CA THR A 335 16.57 12.94 0.68
C THR A 335 15.13 12.46 0.48
N TYR A 336 14.47 12.85 -0.61
CA TYR A 336 13.12 12.39 -0.94
C TYR A 336 13.04 10.86 -1.08
N ILE A 337 14.00 10.21 -1.74
CA ILE A 337 14.04 8.75 -1.88
C ILE A 337 14.14 8.07 -0.50
N ILE A 338 14.98 8.59 0.40
CA ILE A 338 15.09 8.08 1.78
C ILE A 338 13.77 8.29 2.53
N LYS A 339 13.11 9.44 2.36
CA LYS A 339 11.80 9.71 2.97
C LYS A 339 10.71 8.77 2.44
N ALA A 340 10.69 8.53 1.13
CA ALA A 340 9.64 7.78 0.44
C ALA A 340 9.83 6.26 0.47
N MET A 341 11.07 5.78 0.66
CA MET A 341 11.41 4.35 0.56
C MET A 341 12.39 3.87 1.65
N GLY A 342 12.72 4.69 2.65
CA GLY A 342 13.77 4.38 3.62
C GLY A 342 13.54 3.09 4.40
N SER A 343 12.28 2.81 4.77
CA SER A 343 11.91 1.56 5.44
C SER A 343 12.15 0.35 4.53
N GLU A 344 11.69 0.42 3.28
CA GLU A 344 11.89 -0.61 2.26
C GLU A 344 13.37 -0.83 1.97
N LEU A 345 14.15 0.25 1.86
CA LEU A 345 15.61 0.21 1.64
C LEU A 345 16.33 -0.52 2.77
N ILE A 346 15.99 -0.26 4.03
CA ILE A 346 16.57 -0.98 5.19
C ILE A 346 16.33 -2.48 5.06
N PHE A 347 15.09 -2.90 4.78
CA PHE A 347 14.74 -4.31 4.65
C PHE A 347 15.36 -4.98 3.41
N VAL A 348 15.50 -4.25 2.30
CA VAL A 348 16.21 -4.73 1.10
C VAL A 348 17.70 -4.92 1.42
N LEU A 349 18.35 -3.97 2.08
CA LEU A 349 19.75 -4.09 2.52
C LEU A 349 19.95 -5.29 3.46
N MET A 350 19.07 -5.46 4.46
CA MET A 350 19.09 -6.63 5.34
C MET A 350 18.91 -7.94 4.58
N SER A 351 18.12 -7.94 3.50
CA SER A 351 17.93 -9.12 2.63
C SER A 351 19.19 -9.44 1.83
N PHE A 352 19.94 -8.44 1.35
CA PHE A 352 21.26 -8.65 0.74
C PHE A 352 22.27 -9.18 1.77
N CYS A 353 22.33 -8.62 2.98
CA CYS A 353 23.17 -9.15 4.06
C CYS A 353 22.78 -10.59 4.46
N SER A 354 21.50 -10.92 4.35
CA SER A 354 20.97 -12.26 4.57
C SER A 354 21.44 -13.23 3.50
N LEU A 355 21.54 -12.81 2.24
CA LEU A 355 22.12 -13.62 1.16
C LEU A 355 23.58 -13.96 1.46
N LEU A 356 24.39 -12.98 1.86
CA LEU A 356 25.79 -13.22 2.25
C LEU A 356 25.89 -14.19 3.44
N SER A 357 25.03 -14.01 4.44
CA SER A 357 24.95 -14.91 5.60
C SER A 357 24.51 -16.32 5.21
N PHE A 358 23.57 -16.44 4.27
CA PHE A 358 23.10 -17.72 3.76
C PHE A 358 24.20 -18.47 3.00
N ILE A 359 24.94 -17.79 2.11
CA ILE A 359 26.08 -18.36 1.39
C ILE A 359 27.15 -18.85 2.38
N LYS A 360 27.55 -17.99 3.34
CA LYS A 360 28.58 -18.32 4.33
C LYS A 360 28.23 -19.52 5.20
N TYR A 361 26.97 -19.66 5.59
CA TYR A 361 26.50 -20.71 6.50
C TYR A 361 25.59 -21.74 5.80
N TYR A 362 25.73 -21.91 4.48
CA TYR A 362 24.85 -22.71 3.64
C TYR A 362 24.65 -24.14 4.17
N LYS A 363 25.74 -24.77 4.64
CA LYS A 363 25.72 -26.14 5.19
C LYS A 363 24.88 -26.29 6.47
N ASN A 364 24.62 -25.20 7.20
CA ASN A 364 23.92 -25.22 8.49
C ASN A 364 22.39 -25.15 8.36
N TYR A 365 21.86 -24.90 7.17
CA TYR A 365 20.42 -24.81 6.94
C TYR A 365 19.85 -26.16 6.50
N SER A 366 18.78 -26.59 7.17
CA SER A 366 18.09 -27.84 6.85
C SER A 366 17.26 -27.73 5.56
N ASN A 367 16.49 -26.64 5.39
CA ASN A 367 15.61 -26.39 4.24
C ASN A 367 16.21 -25.35 3.27
N LYS A 368 17.29 -25.73 2.57
CA LYS A 368 17.99 -24.86 1.62
C LYS A 368 17.09 -24.42 0.46
N CYS A 369 16.28 -25.34 -0.07
CA CYS A 369 15.40 -25.10 -1.22
C CYS A 369 14.29 -24.10 -0.91
N GLY A 370 13.68 -24.19 0.28
CA GLY A 370 12.67 -23.22 0.71
C GLY A 370 13.28 -21.81 0.82
N ILE A 371 14.47 -21.69 1.41
CA ILE A 371 15.17 -20.41 1.55
C ILE A 371 15.55 -19.83 0.17
N LEU A 372 16.14 -20.64 -0.71
CA LEU A 372 16.46 -20.26 -2.08
C LEU A 372 15.22 -19.78 -2.83
N THR A 373 14.09 -20.48 -2.68
CA THR A 373 12.82 -20.07 -3.29
C THR A 373 12.39 -18.68 -2.83
N ILE A 374 12.49 -18.37 -1.52
CA ILE A 374 12.16 -17.03 -1.01
C ILE A 374 13.12 -15.97 -1.57
N PHE A 375 14.42 -16.25 -1.66
CA PHE A 375 15.36 -15.33 -2.32
C PHE A 375 14.99 -15.11 -3.78
N THR A 376 14.71 -16.18 -4.51
CA THR A 376 14.34 -16.14 -5.93
C THR A 376 13.10 -15.29 -6.19
N ILE A 377 12.00 -15.51 -5.46
CA ILE A 377 10.77 -14.72 -5.69
C ILE A 377 10.97 -13.24 -5.32
N THR A 378 11.73 -12.96 -4.26
CA THR A 378 12.03 -11.59 -3.81
C THR A 378 12.89 -10.86 -4.83
N PHE A 379 13.97 -11.49 -5.29
CA PHE A 379 14.88 -10.89 -6.26
C PHE A 379 14.30 -10.84 -7.68
N LEU A 380 13.36 -11.73 -8.05
CA LEU A 380 12.57 -11.56 -9.27
C LEU A 380 11.76 -10.27 -9.22
N ALA A 381 11.04 -10.00 -8.12
CA ALA A 381 10.30 -8.75 -7.96
C ALA A 381 11.24 -7.53 -8.01
N PHE A 382 12.42 -7.64 -7.39
CA PHE A 382 13.42 -6.57 -7.39
C PHE A 382 13.97 -6.32 -8.79
N PHE A 383 14.30 -7.37 -9.53
CA PHE A 383 14.73 -7.28 -10.92
C PHE A 383 13.66 -6.64 -11.80
N LEU A 384 12.39 -7.06 -11.69
CA LEU A 384 11.29 -6.45 -12.46
C LEU A 384 11.12 -4.96 -12.13
N TYR A 385 11.22 -4.59 -10.86
CA TYR A 385 11.19 -3.18 -10.44
C TYR A 385 12.35 -2.39 -11.06
N VAL A 386 13.59 -2.87 -10.95
CA VAL A 386 14.77 -2.21 -11.53
C VAL A 386 14.65 -2.14 -13.06
N ALA A 387 14.21 -3.21 -13.71
CA ALA A 387 14.07 -3.29 -15.16
C ALA A 387 13.08 -2.26 -15.72
N VAL A 388 12.00 -1.95 -15.00
CA VAL A 388 11.06 -0.88 -15.37
C VAL A 388 11.69 0.49 -15.22
N ASN A 389 12.35 0.73 -14.09
CA ASN A 389 12.87 2.05 -13.75
C ASN A 389 14.10 2.45 -14.56
N LEU A 390 14.90 1.46 -14.99
CA LEU A 390 16.04 1.62 -15.88
C LEU A 390 15.69 1.33 -17.36
N ASN A 391 14.40 1.10 -17.66
CA ASN A 391 13.91 0.79 -19.02
C ASN A 391 14.65 -0.38 -19.71
N ILE A 392 15.09 -1.38 -18.94
CA ILE A 392 15.79 -2.59 -19.44
C ILE A 392 14.85 -3.46 -20.28
N ILE A 393 13.58 -3.56 -19.87
CA ILE A 393 12.56 -4.35 -20.56
C ILE A 393 11.47 -3.39 -21.07
N PRO A 394 11.37 -3.15 -22.39
CA PRO A 394 10.39 -2.25 -22.97
C PRO A 394 8.95 -2.68 -22.64
N GLY A 395 8.08 -1.69 -22.40
CA GLY A 395 6.64 -1.92 -22.24
C GLY A 395 6.20 -2.39 -20.86
N LEU A 396 7.09 -2.74 -19.92
CA LEU A 396 6.69 -3.19 -18.58
C LEU A 396 5.83 -2.16 -17.81
N LYS A 397 5.99 -0.87 -18.07
CA LYS A 397 5.14 0.18 -17.47
C LYS A 397 3.66 0.00 -17.81
N SER A 398 3.34 -0.56 -18.99
CA SER A 398 1.95 -0.81 -19.41
C SER A 398 1.21 -1.84 -18.53
N ILE A 399 1.95 -2.66 -17.78
CA ILE A 399 1.39 -3.63 -16.83
C ILE A 399 1.55 -3.20 -15.37
N GLY A 400 1.87 -1.92 -15.11
CA GLY A 400 1.99 -1.38 -13.74
C GLY A 400 3.18 -1.91 -12.96
N ALA A 401 4.27 -2.27 -13.65
CA ALA A 401 5.42 -2.92 -13.07
C ALA A 401 6.28 -2.00 -12.15
N ASP A 402 6.02 -0.69 -12.14
CA ASP A 402 6.53 0.25 -11.14
C ASP A 402 6.12 -0.14 -9.70
N ARG A 403 5.00 -0.86 -9.56
CA ARG A 403 4.48 -1.34 -8.27
C ARG A 403 5.22 -2.57 -7.73
N PHE A 404 6.15 -3.17 -8.48
CA PHE A 404 6.87 -4.39 -8.04
C PHE A 404 7.73 -4.18 -6.78
N ILE A 405 8.06 -2.94 -6.42
CA ILE A 405 8.69 -2.64 -5.12
C ILE A 405 7.87 -3.13 -3.92
N ALA A 406 6.53 -3.11 -4.01
CA ALA A 406 5.66 -3.64 -2.97
C ALA A 406 5.76 -5.17 -2.86
N TYR A 407 6.00 -5.85 -3.99
CA TYR A 407 6.21 -7.30 -4.03
C TYR A 407 7.55 -7.69 -3.41
N VAL A 408 8.61 -6.89 -3.65
CA VAL A 408 9.90 -7.04 -2.95
C VAL A 408 9.67 -6.95 -1.44
N SER A 409 9.00 -5.88 -1.01
CA SER A 409 8.81 -5.55 0.40
C SER A 409 8.11 -6.67 1.17
N ILE A 410 7.22 -7.45 0.55
CA ILE A 410 6.48 -8.48 1.28
C ILE A 410 7.33 -9.63 1.78
N PHE A 411 8.39 -9.99 1.06
CA PHE A 411 9.21 -11.14 1.41
C PHE A 411 10.51 -10.75 2.13
N THR A 412 10.93 -9.48 2.08
CA THR A 412 12.14 -9.00 2.76
C THR A 412 12.13 -9.22 4.29
N PRO A 413 11.00 -9.20 5.04
CA PRO A 413 11.02 -9.52 6.47
C PRO A 413 11.39 -10.98 6.77
N ILE A 414 11.03 -11.91 5.88
CA ILE A 414 11.42 -13.32 5.97
C ILE A 414 12.93 -13.42 5.85
N LEU A 415 13.50 -12.81 4.80
CA LEU A 415 14.93 -12.82 4.53
C LEU A 415 15.70 -12.13 5.66
N SER A 416 15.26 -10.94 6.08
CA SER A 416 15.85 -10.14 7.16
C SER A 416 15.99 -10.92 8.47
N SER A 417 15.14 -11.91 8.73
CA SER A 417 15.23 -12.77 9.90
C SER A 417 16.55 -13.56 9.97
N ILE A 418 17.16 -13.88 8.82
CA ILE A 418 18.44 -14.57 8.72
C ILE A 418 19.57 -13.67 9.23
N PHE A 419 19.62 -12.43 8.75
CA PHE A 419 20.60 -11.43 9.19
C PHE A 419 20.42 -11.04 10.67
N ILE A 420 19.18 -10.81 11.12
CA ILE A 420 18.93 -10.53 12.54
C ILE A 420 19.40 -11.72 13.40
N PHE A 421 19.09 -12.95 12.99
CA PHE A 421 19.52 -14.13 13.72
C PHE A 421 21.05 -14.26 13.80
N SER A 422 21.78 -13.93 12.72
CA SER A 422 23.24 -13.99 12.71
C SER A 422 23.86 -13.00 13.70
N ILE A 423 23.33 -11.78 13.79
CA ILE A 423 23.75 -10.78 14.79
C ILE A 423 23.41 -11.23 16.21
N LEU A 424 22.20 -11.76 16.43
CA LEU A 424 21.79 -12.20 17.77
C LEU A 424 22.62 -13.37 18.32
N LYS A 425 23.29 -14.15 17.45
CA LYS A 425 24.15 -15.29 17.83
C LYS A 425 25.57 -14.88 18.28
N ILE A 426 26.00 -13.63 18.08
CA ILE A 426 27.36 -13.15 18.43
C ILE A 426 27.65 -13.31 19.95
N ASN A 427 28.90 -13.67 20.30
CA ASN A 427 29.38 -14.09 21.63
C ASN A 427 29.22 -13.04 22.77
N LYS A 428 29.43 -13.51 24.02
CA LYS A 428 28.92 -12.91 25.27
C LYS A 428 29.33 -11.46 25.63
N PRO A 429 30.49 -10.86 25.29
CA PRO A 429 30.74 -9.48 25.72
C PRO A 429 29.91 -8.44 24.93
N ILE A 430 29.52 -8.73 23.68
CA ILE A 430 28.81 -7.81 22.77
C ILE A 430 27.32 -8.18 22.66
N LYS A 431 26.84 -9.10 23.51
CA LYS A 431 25.55 -9.78 23.35
C LYS A 431 24.33 -8.87 23.48
N ASN A 432 24.36 -7.90 24.38
CA ASN A 432 23.26 -6.95 24.57
C ASN A 432 23.29 -5.83 23.53
N LEU A 433 24.48 -5.49 23.02
CA LEU A 433 24.67 -4.51 21.96
C LEU A 433 23.96 -4.95 20.67
N GLY A 434 24.02 -6.24 20.32
CA GLY A 434 23.29 -6.75 19.15
C GLY A 434 21.76 -6.62 19.27
N ILE A 435 21.17 -6.76 20.46
CA ILE A 435 19.73 -6.50 20.67
C ILE A 435 19.44 -5.01 20.45
N LEU A 436 20.27 -4.14 21.03
CA LEU A 436 20.11 -2.69 20.92
C LEU A 436 20.22 -2.24 19.45
N ILE A 437 21.25 -2.68 18.72
CA ILE A 437 21.46 -2.36 17.31
C ILE A 437 20.26 -2.79 16.47
N ILE A 438 19.79 -4.04 16.61
CA ILE A 438 18.63 -4.52 15.85
C ILE A 438 17.37 -3.75 16.24
N SER A 439 17.18 -3.44 17.52
CA SER A 439 16.03 -2.64 17.96
C SER A 439 16.06 -1.25 17.33
N ILE A 440 17.22 -0.59 17.31
CA ILE A 440 17.40 0.72 16.66
C ILE A 440 17.10 0.62 15.17
N ILE A 441 17.61 -0.38 14.45
CA ILE A 441 17.32 -0.57 13.02
C ILE A 441 15.82 -0.73 12.77
N LEU A 442 15.14 -1.55 13.57
CA LEU A 442 13.69 -1.78 13.43
C LEU A 442 12.89 -0.54 13.79
N ILE A 443 13.24 0.16 14.88
CA ILE A 443 12.60 1.42 15.28
C ILE A 443 12.78 2.48 14.19
N SER A 444 13.98 2.67 13.67
CA SER A 444 14.26 3.60 12.57
C SER A 444 13.46 3.25 11.32
N SER A 445 13.36 1.96 10.98
CA SER A 445 12.53 1.50 9.86
C SER A 445 11.05 1.81 10.09
N SER A 446 10.53 1.57 11.30
CA SER A 446 9.14 1.87 11.65
C SER A 446 8.84 3.36 11.63
N ILE A 447 9.77 4.21 12.07
CA ILE A 447 9.62 5.67 12.00
C ILE A 447 9.60 6.13 10.53
N LEU A 448 10.55 5.67 9.71
CA LEU A 448 10.60 6.03 8.29
C LEU A 448 9.35 5.54 7.53
N GLY A 449 8.93 4.31 7.77
CA GLY A 449 7.70 3.75 7.18
C GLY A 449 6.44 4.47 7.69
N GLY A 450 6.43 4.83 8.97
CA GLY A 450 5.37 5.61 9.61
C GLY A 450 5.21 6.97 8.96
N LEU A 451 6.28 7.76 8.83
CA LEU A 451 6.27 9.11 8.23
C LEU A 451 5.86 9.12 6.75
N ASN A 452 6.05 8.00 6.04
CA ASN A 452 5.66 7.84 4.63
C ASN A 452 4.24 7.29 4.44
N MET A 453 3.61 6.73 5.50
CA MET A 453 2.36 5.99 5.38
C MET A 453 1.21 6.89 4.90
N TYR A 454 1.01 8.01 5.60
CA TYR A 454 0.07 9.05 5.24
C TYR A 454 0.77 10.10 4.39
N PRO A 455 0.28 10.37 3.16
CA PRO A 455 0.79 11.47 2.36
C PRO A 455 0.72 12.79 3.12
N SER A 456 1.80 13.56 3.03
CA SER A 456 1.94 14.87 3.66
C SER A 456 3.03 15.68 2.97
N ASN A 457 3.24 16.91 3.44
CA ASN A 457 4.34 17.80 3.03
C ASN A 457 5.71 17.10 3.14
N TYR A 458 5.89 16.16 4.07
CA TYR A 458 7.12 15.37 4.19
C TYR A 458 7.47 14.61 2.90
N THR A 459 6.45 14.13 2.19
CA THR A 459 6.54 13.41 0.91
C THR A 459 6.12 14.27 -0.29
N VAL A 460 5.93 15.59 -0.10
CA VAL A 460 5.49 16.55 -1.14
C VAL A 460 4.23 16.09 -1.88
N LEU A 461 3.32 15.48 -1.11
CA LEU A 461 2.05 14.98 -1.61
C LEU A 461 0.93 15.42 -0.67
N PRO A 462 -0.24 15.82 -1.21
CA PRO A 462 -1.35 16.27 -0.39
C PRO A 462 -1.95 15.13 0.42
N SER A 463 -2.43 15.48 1.61
CA SER A 463 -3.21 14.57 2.44
C SER A 463 -4.42 14.08 1.65
N PRO A 464 -4.68 12.76 1.62
CA PRO A 464 -5.78 12.15 0.89
C PRO A 464 -7.08 12.16 1.71
N GLN A 465 -7.16 12.92 2.81
CA GLN A 465 -8.33 12.98 3.67
C GLN A 465 -9.56 13.45 2.88
N ALA A 466 -10.66 12.72 3.01
CA ALA A 466 -11.99 13.20 2.65
C ALA A 466 -12.75 13.58 3.93
N THR A 467 -13.26 14.81 3.97
CA THR A 467 -13.99 15.37 5.11
C THR A 467 -15.50 15.30 4.87
N LEU A 468 -16.28 15.46 5.94
CA LEU A 468 -17.74 15.55 5.81
C LEU A 468 -18.17 16.79 5.00
N MET A 469 -17.48 17.91 5.18
CA MET A 469 -17.71 19.15 4.41
C MET A 469 -17.46 18.93 2.91
N ASN A 470 -16.45 18.12 2.57
CA ASN A 470 -16.19 17.74 1.20
C ASN A 470 -17.32 16.88 0.61
N PHE A 471 -17.82 15.92 1.38
CA PHE A 471 -19.00 15.13 0.97
C PHE A 471 -20.24 16.01 0.78
N TYR A 472 -20.45 17.06 1.58
CA TYR A 472 -21.56 17.99 1.41
C TYR A 472 -21.42 18.84 0.14
N GLY A 473 -20.23 19.37 -0.15
CA GLY A 473 -19.93 20.08 -1.40
C GLY A 473 -20.28 19.24 -2.63
N TYR A 474 -19.77 18.02 -2.67
CA TYR A 474 -20.06 17.10 -3.76
C TYR A 474 -21.52 16.64 -3.82
N SER A 475 -22.16 16.41 -2.67
CA SER A 475 -23.58 16.01 -2.65
C SER A 475 -24.46 17.12 -3.21
N TRP A 476 -24.21 18.38 -2.83
CA TRP A 476 -24.92 19.52 -3.40
C TRP A 476 -24.68 19.61 -4.91
N LEU A 477 -23.41 19.50 -5.34
CA LEU A 477 -23.05 19.55 -6.75
C LEU A 477 -23.82 18.49 -7.55
N PHE A 478 -23.83 17.23 -7.13
CA PHE A 478 -24.49 16.18 -7.90
C PHE A 478 -26.02 16.20 -7.84
N ASN A 479 -26.60 16.73 -6.77
CA ASN A 479 -28.06 16.83 -6.66
C ASN A 479 -28.63 18.03 -7.42
N ASN A 480 -27.82 19.06 -7.68
CA ASN A 480 -28.24 20.29 -8.34
C ASN A 480 -27.62 20.47 -9.75
N ASN A 481 -26.72 19.58 -10.17
CA ASN A 481 -26.11 19.68 -11.49
C ASN A 481 -27.08 19.26 -12.59
N HIS A 482 -27.26 20.13 -13.57
CA HIS A 482 -27.94 19.83 -14.82
C HIS A 482 -26.94 19.25 -15.84
N ASP A 483 -27.37 18.29 -16.66
CA ASP A 483 -26.51 17.61 -17.65
C ASP A 483 -25.89 18.58 -18.70
N GLU A 484 -26.45 19.77 -18.84
CA GLU A 484 -26.01 20.80 -19.79
C GLU A 484 -24.92 21.74 -19.24
N ILE A 485 -24.69 21.75 -17.92
CA ILE A 485 -23.72 22.62 -17.25
C ILE A 485 -22.40 21.87 -17.03
N GLU A 486 -21.29 22.45 -17.47
CA GLU A 486 -19.96 21.83 -17.35
C GLU A 486 -19.39 21.98 -15.93
N ILE A 487 -18.57 21.02 -15.47
CA ILE A 487 -17.91 21.10 -14.16
C ILE A 487 -16.41 21.32 -14.35
N LEU A 488 -15.96 22.50 -13.92
CA LEU A 488 -14.56 22.89 -13.89
C LEU A 488 -13.99 22.66 -12.49
N SER A 489 -12.80 22.05 -12.41
CA SER A 489 -12.10 21.79 -11.14
C SER A 489 -10.58 21.75 -11.32
N ILE A 490 -9.84 21.89 -10.23
CA ILE A 490 -8.38 22.04 -10.27
C ILE A 490 -7.65 20.69 -10.33
N MET A 491 -7.66 19.92 -9.25
CA MET A 491 -7.09 18.56 -9.17
C MET A 491 -8.10 17.51 -8.71
N SER A 492 -9.12 17.93 -7.96
CA SER A 492 -10.17 17.04 -7.47
C SER A 492 -10.91 16.31 -8.59
N VAL A 493 -11.37 15.09 -8.31
CA VAL A 493 -11.98 14.20 -9.31
C VAL A 493 -13.43 13.91 -8.89
N PRO A 494 -14.40 14.75 -9.31
CA PRO A 494 -15.80 14.63 -8.86
C PRO A 494 -16.39 13.23 -9.08
N SER A 495 -16.04 12.57 -10.18
CA SER A 495 -16.56 11.24 -10.52
C SER A 495 -16.37 10.20 -9.42
N ARG A 496 -15.21 10.20 -8.76
CA ARG A 496 -14.89 9.21 -7.73
C ARG A 496 -15.66 9.45 -6.43
N VAL A 497 -15.89 10.71 -6.09
CA VAL A 497 -16.72 11.04 -4.93
C VAL A 497 -18.19 10.71 -5.23
N LYS A 498 -18.65 10.97 -6.46
CA LYS A 498 -19.98 10.56 -6.94
C LYS A 498 -20.19 9.05 -6.78
N ASP A 499 -19.20 8.25 -7.16
CA ASP A 499 -19.23 6.79 -6.99
C ASP A 499 -19.43 6.40 -5.51
N ALA A 500 -18.67 7.01 -4.60
CA ALA A 500 -18.80 6.72 -3.16
C ALA A 500 -20.14 7.17 -2.58
N ILE A 501 -20.75 8.25 -3.07
CA ILE A 501 -22.04 8.75 -2.58
C ILE A 501 -23.17 7.88 -3.12
N LEU A 502 -23.26 7.70 -4.44
CA LEU A 502 -24.43 7.16 -5.14
C LEU A 502 -24.31 5.67 -5.53
N GLY A 503 -23.11 5.09 -5.51
CA GLY A 503 -22.80 3.84 -6.22
C GLY A 503 -22.38 4.11 -7.67
N ILE A 504 -21.62 3.21 -8.29
CA ILE A 504 -21.09 3.41 -9.65
C ILE A 504 -22.19 3.30 -10.70
N SER A 505 -23.08 2.32 -10.54
CA SER A 505 -24.14 2.00 -11.49
C SER A 505 -25.17 3.11 -11.70
N LYS A 506 -25.39 3.94 -10.66
CA LYS A 506 -26.30 5.09 -10.70
C LYS A 506 -25.68 6.31 -11.39
N VAL A 507 -24.38 6.26 -11.71
CA VAL A 507 -23.69 7.32 -12.45
C VAL A 507 -23.94 7.14 -13.95
N LYS A 508 -25.10 7.62 -14.43
CA LYS A 508 -25.24 8.00 -15.84
C LYS A 508 -24.58 9.37 -16.03
N ASN A 509 -23.82 9.53 -17.11
CA ASN A 509 -23.14 10.77 -17.50
C ASN A 509 -22.37 11.43 -16.36
N THR A 510 -21.15 10.94 -16.09
CA THR A 510 -20.23 11.70 -15.25
C THR A 510 -19.77 12.92 -16.05
N PRO A 511 -20.04 14.15 -15.58
CA PRO A 511 -19.64 15.35 -16.30
C PRO A 511 -18.14 15.29 -16.58
N SER A 512 -17.77 15.57 -17.84
CA SER A 512 -16.36 15.63 -18.23
C SER A 512 -15.71 16.70 -17.39
N ARG A 513 -14.75 16.30 -16.54
CA ARG A 513 -13.95 17.27 -15.79
C ARG A 513 -13.15 18.11 -16.78
N ILE A 514 -13.39 19.40 -16.75
CA ILE A 514 -12.53 20.38 -17.42
C ILE A 514 -11.58 20.94 -16.36
N SER A 515 -10.29 20.93 -16.67
CA SER A 515 -9.29 21.50 -15.78
C SER A 515 -9.35 23.02 -15.88
N LEU A 516 -9.38 23.70 -14.73
CA LEU A 516 -9.23 25.16 -14.71
C LEU A 516 -7.86 25.58 -15.27
N PRO A 517 -7.79 26.70 -16.01
CA PRO A 517 -6.52 27.26 -16.46
C PRO A 517 -5.73 27.78 -15.27
N ASP A 518 -4.41 27.91 -15.46
CA ASP A 518 -3.50 28.43 -14.44
C ASP A 518 -3.89 29.88 -14.09
N HIS A 519 -3.73 30.22 -12.81
CA HIS A 519 -4.17 31.50 -12.23
C HIS A 519 -5.64 31.87 -12.52
N PHE A 520 -6.49 30.88 -12.82
CA PHE A 520 -7.88 31.08 -13.26
C PHE A 520 -8.00 32.01 -14.49
N ASN A 521 -6.91 32.21 -15.22
CA ASN A 521 -6.76 33.17 -16.33
C ASN A 521 -6.90 34.65 -15.90
N TYR A 522 -6.73 34.99 -14.62
CA TYR A 522 -6.74 36.37 -14.16
C TYR A 522 -5.51 37.15 -14.66
N TYR A 523 -5.66 37.81 -15.81
CA TYR A 523 -4.73 38.80 -16.37
C TYR A 523 -5.39 40.18 -16.42
N GLU A 524 -4.66 41.24 -16.79
CA GLU A 524 -5.25 42.59 -16.90
C GLU A 524 -6.49 42.58 -17.82
N GLY A 525 -7.66 42.91 -17.26
CA GLY A 525 -8.93 42.98 -17.98
C GLY A 525 -9.60 41.63 -18.28
N VAL A 526 -9.05 40.51 -17.80
CA VAL A 526 -9.61 39.16 -18.02
C VAL A 526 -10.18 38.60 -16.71
N SER A 527 -11.43 38.15 -16.76
CA SER A 527 -12.17 37.52 -15.67
C SER A 527 -12.17 35.98 -15.80
N LEU A 528 -12.56 35.27 -14.74
CA LEU A 528 -12.68 33.81 -14.83
C LEU A 528 -13.74 33.42 -15.87
N ARG A 529 -14.78 34.23 -16.02
CA ARG A 529 -15.86 34.04 -17.01
C ARG A 529 -15.35 33.92 -18.44
N ASP A 530 -14.30 34.66 -18.81
CA ASP A 530 -13.69 34.65 -20.14
C ASP A 530 -12.99 33.32 -20.47
N SER A 531 -12.72 32.51 -19.44
CA SER A 531 -12.10 31.18 -19.58
C SER A 531 -13.09 30.08 -19.94
N VAL A 532 -14.39 30.38 -19.90
CA VAL A 532 -15.45 29.39 -19.98
C VAL A 532 -16.35 29.68 -21.19
N ARG A 533 -16.65 28.65 -21.99
CA ARG A 533 -17.43 28.78 -23.23
C ARG A 533 -18.93 28.54 -23.08
N LYS A 534 -19.36 28.02 -21.93
CA LYS A 534 -20.73 27.61 -21.62
C LYS A 534 -21.00 27.84 -20.15
N ASP A 535 -22.26 27.77 -19.76
CA ASP A 535 -22.65 27.73 -18.36
C ASP A 535 -21.89 26.61 -17.64
N SER A 536 -21.30 26.96 -16.50
CA SER A 536 -20.41 26.05 -15.79
C SER A 536 -20.45 26.23 -14.29
N TYR A 537 -20.28 25.11 -13.58
CA TYR A 537 -19.91 25.09 -12.17
C TYR A 537 -18.40 25.06 -12.02
N VAL A 538 -17.85 26.06 -11.36
CA VAL A 538 -16.46 26.09 -10.92
C VAL A 538 -16.41 25.55 -9.49
N PHE A 539 -15.86 24.36 -9.32
CA PHE A 539 -15.70 23.69 -8.04
C PHE A 539 -14.28 23.89 -7.50
N ILE A 540 -14.17 24.66 -6.42
CA ILE A 540 -12.91 24.93 -5.72
C ILE A 540 -12.99 24.28 -4.35
N SER A 541 -12.15 23.28 -4.12
CA SER A 541 -12.05 22.60 -2.82
C SER A 541 -10.88 23.08 -1.97
N GLU A 542 -10.98 22.84 -0.67
CA GLU A 542 -9.93 23.10 0.30
C GLU A 542 -8.64 22.35 -0.05
N ILE A 543 -8.77 21.08 -0.47
CA ILE A 543 -7.63 20.27 -0.90
C ILE A 543 -6.94 20.88 -2.11
N ASP A 544 -7.69 21.39 -3.10
CA ASP A 544 -7.10 22.05 -4.27
C ASP A 544 -6.33 23.31 -3.86
N ARG A 545 -6.92 24.15 -3.01
CA ARG A 545 -6.32 25.40 -2.53
C ARG A 545 -5.03 25.14 -1.77
N VAL A 546 -5.10 24.36 -0.68
CA VAL A 546 -3.95 24.08 0.19
C VAL A 546 -2.82 23.36 -0.55
N THR A 547 -3.16 22.51 -1.53
CA THR A 547 -2.14 21.81 -2.29
C THR A 547 -1.33 22.79 -3.14
N TYR A 548 -1.97 23.66 -3.92
CA TYR A 548 -1.25 24.54 -4.84
C TYR A 548 -0.65 25.79 -4.17
N THR A 549 -1.22 26.27 -3.06
CA THR A 549 -0.67 27.44 -2.35
C THR A 549 0.32 27.09 -1.25
N GLY A 550 0.50 25.80 -0.95
CA GLY A 550 1.44 25.34 0.07
C GLY A 550 2.35 24.20 -0.37
N ILE A 551 1.80 23.05 -0.75
CA ILE A 551 2.60 21.84 -1.02
C ILE A 551 3.33 21.92 -2.37
N TRP A 552 2.63 22.44 -3.37
CA TRP A 552 3.05 22.56 -4.76
C TRP A 552 3.17 24.02 -5.19
N GLU A 553 3.48 24.92 -4.26
CA GLU A 553 3.67 26.35 -4.51
C GLU A 553 4.68 26.60 -5.64
N ASN A 554 5.80 25.87 -5.65
CA ASN A 554 6.84 25.93 -6.69
C ASN A 554 6.35 25.56 -8.10
N VAL A 555 5.23 24.85 -8.23
CA VAL A 555 4.63 24.55 -9.54
C VAL A 555 4.11 25.84 -10.18
N GLY A 556 3.77 26.86 -9.38
CA GLY A 556 3.37 28.19 -9.85
C GLY A 556 2.00 28.22 -10.52
N ARG A 557 1.19 27.17 -10.37
CA ARG A 557 -0.08 27.04 -11.09
C ARG A 557 -1.20 27.95 -10.56
N PHE A 558 -1.23 28.11 -9.24
CA PHE A 558 -2.18 28.95 -8.51
C PHE A 558 -1.50 29.52 -7.26
N ASN A 559 -1.93 30.70 -6.82
CA ASN A 559 -1.47 31.38 -5.62
C ASN A 559 -2.68 31.87 -4.79
N ASN A 560 -2.45 32.36 -3.56
CA ASN A 560 -3.53 32.81 -2.67
C ASN A 560 -4.39 33.94 -3.29
N MET A 561 -3.78 34.87 -4.03
CA MET A 561 -4.50 35.98 -4.67
C MET A 561 -5.48 35.49 -5.72
N ASP A 562 -5.17 34.40 -6.43
CA ASP A 562 -6.09 33.82 -7.42
C ASP A 562 -7.39 33.36 -6.73
N PHE A 563 -7.28 32.71 -5.58
CA PHE A 563 -8.45 32.25 -4.82
C PHE A 563 -9.21 33.42 -4.18
N GLU A 564 -8.52 34.43 -3.65
CA GLU A 564 -9.16 35.62 -3.09
C GLU A 564 -9.93 36.41 -4.16
N LYS A 565 -9.37 36.55 -5.37
CA LYS A 565 -10.00 37.25 -6.49
C LYS A 565 -11.37 36.68 -6.86
N THR A 566 -11.60 35.37 -6.68
CA THR A 566 -12.90 34.75 -6.95
C THR A 566 -14.06 35.38 -6.15
N TYR A 567 -13.80 35.86 -4.94
CA TYR A 567 -14.82 36.55 -4.12
C TYR A 567 -15.12 37.98 -4.58
N SER A 568 -14.21 38.58 -5.32
CA SER A 568 -14.36 39.94 -5.88
C SER A 568 -14.74 39.96 -7.36
N ASP A 569 -14.65 38.83 -8.05
CA ASP A 569 -15.01 38.70 -9.46
C ASP A 569 -16.55 38.73 -9.61
N LYS A 570 -17.05 39.84 -10.14
CA LYS A 570 -18.49 40.06 -10.35
C LYS A 570 -19.09 39.22 -11.49
N THR A 571 -18.26 38.53 -12.27
CA THR A 571 -18.69 37.71 -13.42
C THR A 571 -19.08 36.29 -13.03
N ILE A 572 -18.84 35.91 -11.77
CA ILE A 572 -19.16 34.60 -11.22
C ILE A 572 -19.98 34.75 -9.94
N ASN A 573 -20.87 33.80 -9.67
CA ASN A 573 -21.76 33.85 -8.50
C ASN A 573 -21.50 32.67 -7.58
N LEU A 574 -21.19 32.93 -6.29
CA LEU A 574 -21.13 31.87 -5.29
C LEU A 574 -22.55 31.36 -5.01
N ILE A 575 -22.82 30.12 -5.37
CA ILE A 575 -24.15 29.51 -5.23
C ILE A 575 -24.22 28.52 -4.06
N TYR A 576 -23.07 27.99 -3.63
CA TYR A 576 -22.98 27.08 -2.48
C TYR A 576 -21.59 27.11 -1.84
N SER A 577 -21.55 26.97 -0.53
CA SER A 577 -20.31 26.75 0.23
C SER A 577 -20.54 25.75 1.37
N SER A 578 -19.65 24.77 1.48
CA SER A 578 -19.58 23.86 2.64
C SER A 578 -18.51 24.27 3.66
N LYS A 579 -18.03 25.52 3.61
CA LYS A 579 -16.81 26.05 4.27
C LYS A 579 -15.49 25.55 3.69
N GLU A 580 -15.41 24.29 3.27
CA GLU A 580 -14.22 23.73 2.62
C GLU A 580 -14.32 23.74 1.09
N ASP A 581 -15.51 23.53 0.55
CA ASP A 581 -15.73 23.58 -0.89
C ASP A 581 -16.64 24.74 -1.25
N ASN A 582 -16.25 25.48 -2.28
CA ASN A 582 -17.03 26.54 -2.88
C ASN A 582 -17.43 26.16 -4.30
N ILE A 583 -18.69 26.42 -4.62
CA ILE A 583 -19.25 26.16 -5.94
C ILE A 583 -19.72 27.49 -6.50
N TRP A 584 -19.13 27.89 -7.61
CA TRP A 584 -19.44 29.12 -8.31
C TRP A 584 -20.18 28.80 -9.61
N LEU A 585 -21.22 29.56 -9.92
CA LEU A 585 -21.89 29.54 -11.21
C LEU A 585 -21.28 30.60 -12.12
N VAL A 586 -20.89 30.17 -13.31
CA VAL A 586 -20.48 31.01 -14.43
C VAL A 586 -21.60 30.92 -15.47
N GLN A 587 -22.26 32.04 -15.78
CA GLN A 587 -23.36 32.08 -16.76
C GLN A 587 -22.89 32.71 -18.05
N ASN A 588 -23.12 32.05 -19.19
CA ASN A 588 -22.63 32.48 -20.49
C ASN A 588 -23.42 33.64 -21.07
#